data_AF-A0AAE9Y0E0-F1
#
_entry.id   AF-A0AAE9Y0E0-F1
#
_cell.length_a   1.000
_cell.length_b   1.000
_cell.length_c   1.000
_cell.angle_alpha   90.00
_cell.angle_beta   90.00
_cell.angle_gamma   90.00
#
_symmetry.space_group_name_H-M   'P 1'
#
loop_
_entity.id
_entity.type
_entity.pdbx_description
1 polymer ?
#
loop_
_entity_poly.entity_id
_entity_poly.type
_entity_poly.pdbx_seq_one_letter_code
_entity_poly.pdbx_strand_id
1 'polypeptide(L)' 'MAKTPSKNEVTSKKAASAASQVLRDPKSSAAAKSAAASALTQRPNKK' A
#
# COMPACT_ATOMS: atom_id res chain seq x y z
N MET A 1 19.44 -8.43 -11.55
CA MET A 1 18.22 -9.07 -12.07
C MET A 1 17.02 -8.55 -11.27
N ALA A 2 16.37 -7.47 -11.72
CA ALA A 2 15.13 -7.00 -11.09
C ALA A 2 14.03 -7.98 -11.47
N LYS A 3 13.48 -8.71 -10.49
CA LYS A 3 12.38 -9.63 -10.69
C LYS A 3 11.18 -8.82 -11.19
N THR A 4 10.76 -9.05 -12.43
CA THR A 4 9.54 -8.46 -12.98
C THR A 4 8.39 -8.90 -12.07
N PRO A 5 7.59 -7.96 -11.53
CA PRO A 5 6.50 -8.31 -10.66
C PRO A 5 5.55 -9.20 -11.46
N SER A 6 5.34 -10.43 -10.99
CA SER A 6 4.34 -11.30 -11.59
C SER A 6 2.98 -10.59 -11.45
N LYS A 7 2.09 -10.71 -12.44
CA LYS A 7 0.80 -9.97 -12.49
C LYS A 7 -0.11 -10.17 -11.26
N ASN A 8 0.25 -11.07 -10.36
CA ASN A 8 -0.45 -11.39 -9.11
C ASN A 8 0.22 -10.80 -7.86
N GLU A 9 1.27 -10.00 -8.01
CA GLU A 9 1.88 -9.26 -6.89
C GLU A 9 0.94 -8.15 -6.46
N VAL A 10 0.39 -8.34 -5.26
CA VAL A 10 -0.57 -7.42 -4.67
C VAL A 10 -0.12 -7.07 -3.26
N THR A 11 -0.49 -5.89 -2.80
CA THR A 11 -0.18 -5.46 -1.44
C THR A 11 -0.75 -6.45 -0.43
N SER A 12 0.14 -7.02 0.38
CA SER A 12 -0.25 -7.98 1.42
C SER A 12 -1.17 -7.32 2.47
N LYS A 13 -1.93 -8.13 3.20
CA LYS A 13 -2.82 -7.63 4.27
C LYS A 13 -2.08 -6.77 5.30
N LYS A 14 -0.88 -7.19 5.73
CA LYS A 14 -0.06 -6.47 6.71
C LYS A 14 0.38 -5.10 6.18
N ALA A 15 0.88 -5.06 4.94
CA ALA A 15 1.29 -3.81 4.31
C ALA A 15 0.11 -2.85 4.13
N ALA A 16 -1.06 -3.35 3.74
CA ALA A 16 -2.27 -2.52 3.63
C ALA A 16 -2.76 -2.00 4.99
N SER A 17 -2.66 -2.79 6.06
CA SER A 17 -2.98 -2.34 7.41
C SER A 17 -2.04 -1.21 7.86
N ALA A 18 -0.74 -1.34 7.62
CA ALA A 18 0.22 -0.28 7.91
C ALA A 18 -0.04 0.98 7.08
N ALA A 19 -0.29 0.85 5.77
CA ALA A 19 -0.65 1.96 4.91
C ALA A 19 -1.92 2.69 5.39
N SER A 20 -2.92 1.93 5.87
CA SER A 20 -4.14 2.52 6.44
C SER A 20 -3.87 3.30 7.73
N GLN A 21 -2.90 2.88 8.55
CA GLN A 21 -2.48 3.62 9.73
C GLN A 21 -1.77 4.92 9.34
N VAL A 22 -0.87 4.88 8.36
CA VAL A 22 -0.16 6.06 7.82
C VAL A 22 -1.13 7.11 7.30
N LEU A 23 -2.22 6.70 6.64
CA LEU A 23 -3.25 7.63 6.16
C LEU A 23 -4.05 8.29 7.29
N ARG A 24 -4.24 7.58 8.40
CA ARG A 24 -5.01 8.06 9.57
C ARG A 24 -4.16 8.91 10.52
N ASP A 25 -2.84 8.79 10.44
CA ASP A 25 -1.94 9.54 11.30
C ASP A 25 -1.85 11.01 10.86
N PRO A 26 -2.23 11.98 11.73
CA PRO A 26 -2.08 13.40 11.44
C PRO A 26 -0.61 13.83 11.28
N LYS A 27 0.35 13.09 11.87
CA LYS A 27 1.79 13.40 11.77
C LYS A 27 2.47 12.83 10.53
N SER A 28 1.78 11.99 9.75
CA SER A 28 2.35 11.46 8.51
C SER A 28 2.45 12.54 7.43
N SER A 29 3.63 12.60 6.79
CA SER A 29 3.94 13.55 5.72
C SER A 29 3.11 13.28 4.46
N ALA A 30 2.96 14.29 3.61
CA ALA A 30 2.21 14.18 2.36
C ALA A 30 2.78 13.04 1.46
N ALA A 31 4.11 12.94 1.37
CA ALA A 31 4.77 11.88 0.61
C ALA A 31 4.47 10.48 1.17
N ALA A 32 4.49 10.31 2.49
CA ALA A 32 4.14 9.04 3.13
C ALA A 32 2.68 8.65 2.86
N LYS A 33 1.76 9.62 2.91
CA LYS A 33 0.34 9.42 2.60
C LYS A 33 0.13 9.03 1.14
N SER A 34 0.82 9.67 0.19
CA SER A 34 0.75 9.30 -1.23
C SER A 34 1.24 7.87 -1.47
N ALA A 35 2.39 7.49 -0.91
CA ALA A 35 2.91 6.13 -1.05
C ALA A 35 1.97 5.08 -0.42
N ALA A 36 1.41 5.38 0.76
CA ALA A 36 0.44 4.53 1.43
C ALA A 36 -0.84 4.35 0.61
N ALA A 37 -1.35 5.42 0.00
CA ALA A 37 -2.50 5.35 -0.89
C ALA A 37 -2.20 4.49 -2.13
N SER A 38 -1.04 4.65 -2.76
CA SER A 38 -0.61 3.81 -3.89
C SER A 38 -0.49 2.33 -3.53
N ALA A 39 -0.13 2.00 -2.29
CA ALA A 39 -0.11 0.62 -1.81
C ALA A 39 -1.53 0.05 -1.65
N LEU A 40 -2.51 0.85 -1.22
CA LEU A 40 -3.89 0.41 -1.08
C LEU A 40 -4.58 0.16 -2.41
N THR A 41 -4.30 0.96 -3.45
CA THR A 41 -4.88 0.77 -4.78
C THR A 41 -4.39 -0.51 -5.46
N GLN A 42 -3.18 -0.97 -5.13
CA GLN A 42 -2.63 -2.24 -5.60
C GLN A 42 -3.18 -3.46 -4.85
N ARG A 43 -4.03 -3.28 -3.83
CA ARG A 43 -4.65 -4.38 -3.12
C ARG A 43 -5.99 -4.75 -3.77
N PRO A 44 -6.20 -6.01 -4.20
CA PRO A 44 -7.47 -6.42 -4.76
C PRO A 44 -8.56 -6.39 -3.68
N ASN A 45 -9.76 -5.96 -4.07
CA ASN A 45 -10.90 -5.97 -3.17
C ASN A 45 -11.23 -7.42 -2.77
N LYS A 46 -11.59 -7.62 -1.49
CA LYS A 46 -12.04 -8.94 -1.04
C LYS A 46 -13.47 -9.11 -1.57
N LYS A 47 -13.64 -9.91 -2.62
CA LYS A 47 -14.96 -10.38 -3.06
C LYS A 47 -15.59 -11.25 -1.98
#